data_AF-C9XWD6-F1
#
_entry.id   AF-C9XWD6-F1
#
_cell.length_a   1.000
_cell.length_b   1.000
_cell.length_c   1.000
_cell.angle_alpha   90.00
_cell.angle_beta   90.00
_cell.angle_gamma   90.00
#
_symmetry.space_group_name_H-M   'P 1'
#
loop_
_entity.id
_entity.type
_entity.pdbx_description
1 polymer ?
#
loop_
_entity_poly.entity_id
_entity_poly.type
_entity_poly.pdbx_seq_one_letter_code
_entity_poly.pdbx_strand_id
1 'polypeptide(L)' 'MIRIAQKHNATPAKPILSRAMALGCWVIPSSTKRQNLHSNLLTLDANDMKAIAALERNKRLVSPDGLAPEGD' A
#
# COMPACT_ATOMS: atom_id res chain seq x y z
N MET A 1 1.45 -4.15 -10.50
CA MET A 1 2.47 -3.79 -9.49
C MET A 1 3.90 -3.88 -9.99
N ILE A 2 4.38 -5.06 -10.42
CA ILE A 2 5.78 -5.24 -10.85
C ILE A 2 6.22 -4.20 -11.89
N ARG A 3 5.40 -3.93 -12.92
CA ARG A 3 5.70 -2.93 -13.95
C ARG A 3 5.85 -1.50 -13.42
N ILE A 4 5.02 -1.09 -12.45
CA ILE A 4 5.10 0.23 -11.82
C ILE A 4 6.35 0.30 -10.95
N ALA A 5 6.64 -0.77 -10.21
CA ALA A 5 7.84 -0.87 -9.39
C ALA A 5 9.12 -0.77 -10.26
N GLN A 6 9.16 -1.46 -11.40
CA GLN A 6 10.28 -1.40 -12.36
C GLN A 6 10.47 0.02 -12.94
N LYS A 7 9.37 0.69 -13.33
CA LYS A 7 9.41 2.08 -13.82
C LYS A 7 10.08 3.02 -12.81
N HIS A 8 9.88 2.79 -11.52
CA HIS A 8 10.43 3.59 -10.42
C HIS A 8 11.71 3.00 -9.80
N ASN A 9 12.31 1.98 -10.42
CA ASN A 9 13.47 1.24 -9.89
C ASN A 9 13.30 0.81 -8.42
N ALA A 10 12.11 0.33 -8.09
CA ALA A 10 11.65 0.08 -6.74
C ALA A 10 11.18 -1.36 -6.54
N THR A 11 11.09 -1.77 -5.28
CA THR A 11 10.44 -3.03 -4.91
C THR A 11 8.92 -2.88 -5.00
N PRO A 12 8.15 -3.95 -5.32
CA PRO A 12 6.70 -3.88 -5.49
C PRO A 12 5.91 -3.37 -4.27
N ALA A 13 6.50 -3.41 -3.07
CA ALA A 13 5.89 -2.89 -1.85
C ALA A 13 5.83 -1.35 -1.81
N LYS A 14 6.79 -0.65 -2.45
CA LYS A 14 6.88 0.82 -2.36
C LYS A 14 5.73 1.55 -3.08
N PRO A 15 5.32 1.18 -4.31
CA PRO A 15 4.16 1.81 -4.94
C PRO A 15 2.87 1.63 -4.13
N ILE A 16 2.71 0.51 -3.42
CA ILE A 16 1.54 0.25 -2.58
C ILE A 16 1.53 1.18 -1.36
N LEU A 17 2.66 1.23 -0.64
CA LEU A 17 2.86 2.11 0.51
C LEU A 17 2.64 3.58 0.12
N SER A 18 3.23 4.01 -1.01
CA SER A 18 3.13 5.39 -1.49
C SER A 18 1.71 5.76 -1.89
N ARG A 19 0.95 4.85 -2.53
CA ARG A 19 -0.48 5.09 -2.81
C ARG A 19 -1.29 5.22 -1.54
N ALA A 20 -1.10 4.33 -0.56
CA ALA A 20 -1.85 4.38 0.68
C ALA A 20 -1.62 5.71 1.43
N MET A 21 -0.38 6.20 1.45
CA MET A 21 -0.06 7.52 2.01
C MET A 21 -0.65 8.68 1.19
N ALA A 22 -0.64 8.58 -0.15
CA ALA A 22 -1.28 9.57 -1.03
C ALA A 22 -2.81 9.62 -0.87
N LEU A 23 -3.45 8.53 -0.43
CA LEU A 23 -4.87 8.48 -0.07
C LEU A 23 -5.16 8.96 1.36
N GLY A 24 -4.14 9.42 2.09
CA GLY A 24 -4.28 9.90 3.47
C GLY A 24 -4.35 8.79 4.52
N CYS A 25 -4.04 7.53 4.17
CA CYS A 25 -3.98 6.46 5.16
C CYS A 25 -2.70 6.55 5.99
N TRP A 26 -2.84 6.38 7.31
CA TRP A 26 -1.68 6.13 8.17
C TRP A 26 -1.19 4.70 7.94
N VAL A 27 -0.04 4.55 7.30
CA VAL A 27 0.53 3.24 7.02
C VAL A 27 1.55 2.85 8.07
N ILE A 28 1.40 1.65 8.64
CA ILE A 28 2.35 1.05 9.58
C ILE A 28 2.94 -0.18 8.89
N PRO A 29 4.13 -0.08 8.26
CA PRO A 29 4.74 -1.22 7.61
C PRO A 29 5.24 -2.22 8.66
N SER A 30 4.93 -3.51 8.50
CA SER A 30 5.39 -4.58 9.40
C SER A 30 6.88 -4.95 9.22
N SER A 31 7.67 -4.12 8.53
CA SER A 31 9.08 -4.43 8.25
C SER A 31 10.00 -4.02 9.40
N THR A 32 10.82 -4.96 9.87
CA THR A 32 11.86 -4.71 10.89
C THR A 32 13.21 -4.32 10.28
N LYS A 33 13.35 -4.37 8.95
CA LYS A 33 14.60 -4.05 8.25
C LYS A 33 14.70 -2.56 7.96
N ARG A 34 15.70 -1.88 8.55
CA ARG A 34 15.91 -0.43 8.37
C ARG A 34 16.02 0.01 6.91
N GLN A 35 16.63 -0.79 6.03
CA GLN A 35 16.73 -0.47 4.60
C GLN A 35 15.36 -0.37 3.90
N ASN A 36 14.35 -1.07 4.40
CA ASN A 36 12.97 -1.00 3.88
C ASN A 36 12.19 0.19 4.47
N LEU A 37 12.58 0.68 5.65
CA LEU A 37 12.00 1.85 6.32
C LEU A 37 12.57 3.17 5.77
N HIS A 38 13.88 3.21 5.51
CA HIS A 38 14.60 4.39 5.04
C HIS A 38 14.44 4.65 3.54
N SER A 39 13.93 3.68 2.76
CA SER A 39 13.81 3.88 1.33
C SER A 39 12.69 4.89 1.06
N ASN A 40 13.06 6.06 0.52
CA ASN A 40 12.14 7.12 0.13
C ASN A 40 10.87 6.56 -0.50
N LEU A 41 9.74 7.06 0.00
CA LEU A 41 8.44 6.87 -0.60
C LEU A 41 8.47 7.43 -2.02
N LEU A 42 7.78 6.77 -2.94
CA LEU A 42 7.77 7.14 -4.34
C LEU A 42 6.71 8.20 -4.57
N THR A 43 7.02 9.21 -5.37
CA THR A 43 5.98 10.08 -5.94
C THR A 43 5.37 9.36 -7.13
N LEU A 44 4.11 8.95 -7.00
CA LEU A 44 3.36 8.31 -8.08
C LEU A 44 2.69 9.38 -8.94
N ASP A 45 2.75 9.23 -10.27
CA ASP A 45 1.96 10.06 -11.17
C ASP A 45 0.51 9.56 -11.30
N ALA A 46 -0.33 10.36 -11.94
CA ALA A 46 -1.75 10.07 -12.08
C ALA A 46 -2.05 8.74 -12.81
N ASN A 47 -1.21 8.33 -13.77
CA ASN A 47 -1.39 7.07 -14.48
C ASN A 47 -1.04 5.89 -13.59
N ASP A 48 0.03 6.00 -12.80
CA ASP A 48 0.40 4.96 -11.83
C ASP A 48 -0.67 4.81 -10.75
N MET A 49 -1.19 5.93 -10.23
CA MET A 49 -2.30 5.93 -9.27
C MET A 49 -3.55 5.26 -9.82
N LYS A 50 -3.93 5.57 -11.07
CA LYS A 50 -5.08 4.95 -11.75
C LYS A 50 -4.87 3.46 -12.01
N ALA A 51 -3.68 3.07 -12.46
CA ALA A 51 -3.33 1.67 -12.69
C ALA A 51 -3.35 0.85 -11.40
N ILE A 52 -2.92 1.41 -10.27
CA ILE A 52 -3.02 0.74 -8.98
C ILE A 52 -4.47 0.64 -8.52
N ALA A 53 -5.27 1.69 -8.67
CA ALA A 53 -6.69 1.66 -8.28
C ALA A 53 -7.47 0.58 -9.05
N ALA A 54 -7.18 0.38 -10.33
CA ALA A 54 -7.78 -0.69 -11.13
C ALA A 54 -7.40 -2.11 -10.66
N LEU A 55 -6.34 -2.27 -9.87
CA LEU A 55 -5.93 -3.55 -9.28
C LEU A 55 -6.60 -3.82 -7.93
N GLU A 56 -7.32 -2.85 -7.36
CA GLU A 56 -8.01 -3.01 -6.09
C GLU A 56 -9.18 -3.98 -6.22
N ARG A 57 -9.14 -5.08 -5.46
CA ARG A 57 -10.15 -6.15 -5.53
C ARG A 57 -11.07 -6.21 -4.32
N ASN A 58 -11.13 -5.13 -3.51
CA ASN A 58 -11.90 -5.08 -2.25
C ASN A 58 -11.70 -6.31 -1.35
N LYS A 59 -10.52 -6.94 -1.41
CA LYS A 59 -10.23 -8.12 -0.60
C LYS A 59 -9.91 -7.70 0.82
N ARG A 60 -10.85 -7.92 1.73
CA ARG A 60 -10.60 -7.90 3.16
C ARG A 60 -9.68 -9.07 3.50
N LEU A 61 -8.48 -8.76 4.00
CA LEU A 61 -7.48 -9.77 4.39
C LEU A 61 -7.71 -10.32 5.79
N VAL A 62 -8.40 -9.56 6.64
CA VAL A 62 -8.77 -9.97 8.01
C VAL A 62 -10.20 -9.51 8.26
N SER A 63 -11.10 -10.47 8.43
CA SER A 63 -12.34 -10.29 9.20
C SER A 63 -12.04 -10.89 10.57
N PRO A 64 -11.86 -10.08 11.62
CA PRO A 64 -11.59 -10.65 12.92
C PRO A 64 -12.91 -11.24 13.45
N ASP A 65 -13.01 -12.56 13.45
CA ASP A 65 -14.08 -13.30 14.12
C ASP A 65 -13.99 -13.01 15.62
N GLY A 66 -15.07 -12.51 16.23
CA GLY A 66 -15.15 -12.18 17.67
C GLY A 66 -14.67 -10.77 18.09
N LEU A 67 -14.39 -9.86 17.14
CA LEU A 67 -14.06 -8.43 17.41
C LEU A 67 -15.02 -7.46 16.71
N ALA A 68 -16.11 -7.95 16.13
CA ALA A 68 -17.20 -7.08 15.72
C ALA A 68 -17.76 -6.43 17.01
N PRO A 69 -17.81 -5.09 17.11
CA PRO A 69 -18.47 -4.48 18.26
C PRO A 69 -19.92 -4.97 18.28
N GLU A 70 -20.36 -5.50 19.43
CA GLU A 70 -21.78 -5.60 19.73
C GLU A 70 -22.31 -4.16 19.80
N GLY A 71 -22.83 -3.66 18.68
CA GLY A 71 -23.75 -2.53 18.73
C GLY A 71 -25.10 -3.04 19.21
N ASP A 72 -25.68 -2.31 20.18
CA ASP A 72 -27.05 -2.47 20.71
C ASP A 72 -28.11 -2.71 19.61
#